data_AF-A0A2N0QAL6-F1
#
_entry.id   AF-A0A2N0QAL6-F1
#
_cell.length_a   1.000
_cell.length_b   1.000
_cell.length_c   1.000
_cell.angle_alpha   90.00
_cell.angle_beta   90.00
_cell.angle_gamma   90.00
#
_symmetry.space_group_name_H-M   'P 1'
#
loop_
_entity.id
_entity.type
_entity.pdbx_description
1 polymer ?
#
loop_
_entity_poly.entity_id
_entity_poly.type
_entity_poly.pdbx_seq_one_letter_code
_entity_poly.pdbx_strand_id
1 'polypeptide(L)'
;MTAVHSQITNIPLELFIEICSFLPPVDLFTLSQVCRKFRGYLCAPNSFITQQIWKESRLNFMPKEDMPPPEGMSEEKYAELLITERGCQICKRTKECKIYWEFTIRCCKECHSNKIVGLNGLVDYPSEFVDIMPHTTELLCDKYYWKEQVDSAYAQYNGLSKEEKKIWLDNRKQTFDSIMSYASQRELREIKLLDYYCCFQPLDLYSPYFFSDIFPSVYDFYPQTPQPSQPSLLSPYRNFFEEEIENESRFNASIRQNQDFLENSNE
;
A
#
# COMPACT_ATOMS: atom_id res chain seq x y z
N MET A 1 -29.97 -26.74 19.05
CA MET A 1 -29.08 -26.52 17.89
C MET A 1 -27.69 -26.95 18.31
N THR A 2 -27.25 -28.14 17.90
CA THR A 2 -25.89 -28.64 18.17
C THR A 2 -24.92 -27.82 17.34
N ALA A 3 -23.96 -27.16 17.99
CA ALA A 3 -22.90 -26.45 17.30
C ALA A 3 -22.13 -27.46 16.43
N VAL A 4 -22.18 -27.28 15.11
CA VAL A 4 -21.34 -28.05 14.18
C VAL A 4 -19.91 -27.58 14.43
N HIS A 5 -19.15 -28.38 15.19
CA HIS A 5 -17.76 -28.09 15.48
C HIS A 5 -16.95 -28.37 14.22
N SER A 6 -16.59 -27.32 13.48
CA SER A 6 -15.78 -27.46 12.27
C SER A 6 -14.39 -27.98 12.65
N GLN A 7 -13.98 -29.11 12.06
CA GLN A 7 -12.69 -29.75 12.32
C GLN A 7 -11.51 -28.81 12.02
N ILE A 8 -11.69 -27.86 11.09
CA ILE A 8 -10.66 -26.89 10.70
C ILE A 8 -10.29 -25.91 11.82
N THR A 9 -11.15 -25.75 12.83
CA THR A 9 -10.82 -24.93 14.00
C THR A 9 -9.95 -25.65 15.03
N ASN A 10 -9.67 -26.95 14.86
CA ASN A 10 -8.81 -27.73 15.76
C ASN A 10 -7.35 -27.79 15.29
N ILE A 11 -6.98 -27.00 14.27
CA ILE A 11 -5.59 -26.89 13.81
C ILE A 11 -4.73 -26.24 14.93
N PRO A 12 -3.57 -26.81 15.27
CA PRO A 12 -2.56 -26.18 16.12
C PRO A 12 -2.19 -24.77 15.63
N LEU A 13 -1.84 -23.87 16.55
CA LEU A 13 -1.58 -22.48 16.18
C LEU A 13 -0.40 -22.37 15.20
N GLU A 14 0.61 -23.21 15.35
CA GLU A 14 1.82 -23.25 14.53
C GLU A 14 1.48 -23.58 13.07
N LEU A 15 0.66 -24.62 12.85
CA LEU A 15 0.20 -24.99 11.51
C LEU A 15 -0.75 -23.93 10.93
N PHE A 16 -1.53 -23.25 11.76
CA PHE A 16 -2.36 -22.14 11.30
C PHE A 16 -1.49 -20.95 10.81
N ILE A 17 -0.43 -20.61 11.53
CA ILE A 17 0.54 -19.58 11.13
C ILE A 17 1.21 -19.98 9.81
N GLU A 18 1.65 -21.23 9.70
CA GLU A 18 2.26 -21.75 8.47
C GLU A 18 1.30 -21.67 7.28
N ILE A 19 0.03 -22.06 7.44
CA ILE A 19 -0.98 -21.88 6.37
C ILE A 19 -1.11 -20.41 5.98
N CYS A 20 -1.12 -19.50 6.96
CA CYS A 20 -1.28 -18.07 6.71
C CYS A 20 -0.09 -17.46 5.94
N SER A 21 1.12 -17.98 6.07
CA SER A 21 2.29 -17.47 5.34
C SER A 21 2.22 -17.72 3.83
N PHE A 22 1.38 -18.69 3.41
CA PHE A 22 1.06 -19.00 2.01
C PHE A 22 -0.19 -18.29 1.47
N LEU A 23 -0.78 -17.36 2.22
CA LEU A 23 -1.97 -16.62 1.80
C LEU A 23 -1.62 -15.15 1.51
N PRO A 24 -2.16 -14.55 0.43
CA PRO A 24 -2.05 -13.11 0.21
C PRO A 24 -2.87 -12.33 1.26
N PRO A 25 -2.57 -11.05 1.51
CA PRO A 25 -3.26 -10.27 2.53
C PRO A 25 -4.79 -10.20 2.38
N VAL A 26 -5.29 -10.22 1.13
CA VAL A 26 -6.74 -10.24 0.84
C VAL A 26 -7.42 -11.52 1.36
N ASP A 27 -6.72 -12.66 1.29
CA ASP A 27 -7.23 -13.95 1.76
C ASP A 27 -7.13 -14.04 3.28
N LEU A 28 -6.09 -13.49 3.90
CA LEU A 28 -6.02 -13.35 5.36
C LEU A 28 -7.17 -12.51 5.90
N PHE A 29 -7.48 -11.40 5.22
CA PHE A 29 -8.63 -10.59 5.59
C PHE A 29 -9.93 -11.39 5.49
N THR A 30 -10.13 -12.13 4.40
CA THR A 30 -11.30 -13.00 4.21
C THR A 30 -11.37 -14.11 5.28
N LEU A 31 -10.24 -14.73 5.60
CA LEU A 31 -10.11 -15.79 6.59
C LEU A 31 -10.46 -15.28 8.00
N SER A 32 -10.08 -14.03 8.33
CA SER A 32 -10.42 -13.39 9.60
C SER A 32 -11.93 -13.27 9.83
N GLN A 33 -12.73 -13.26 8.76
CA GLN A 33 -14.19 -13.13 8.80
C GLN A 33 -14.92 -14.49 8.90
N VAL A 34 -14.20 -15.62 8.77
CA VAL A 34 -14.80 -16.96 8.76
C VAL A 34 -15.27 -17.40 10.15
N CYS A 35 -14.45 -17.22 11.18
CA CYS A 35 -14.82 -17.61 12.55
C CYS A 35 -14.11 -16.77 13.62
N ARG A 36 -14.67 -16.77 14.84
CA ARG A 36 -14.12 -16.01 15.98
C ARG A 36 -12.69 -16.41 16.33
N LYS A 37 -12.31 -17.68 16.16
CA LYS A 37 -10.96 -18.17 16.45
C LYS A 37 -9.93 -17.56 15.49
N PHE A 38 -10.19 -17.62 14.19
CA PHE A 38 -9.31 -17.02 13.18
C PHE A 38 -9.26 -15.50 13.31
N ARG A 39 -10.40 -14.86 13.57
CA ARG A 39 -10.44 -13.43 13.91
C ARG A 39 -9.54 -13.10 15.10
N GLY A 40 -9.53 -13.94 16.14
CA GLY A 40 -8.67 -13.76 17.31
C GLY A 40 -7.18 -13.83 16.99
N TYR A 41 -6.78 -14.61 15.98
CA TYR A 41 -5.39 -14.73 15.54
C TYR A 41 -4.99 -13.66 14.52
N LEU A 42 -5.91 -13.22 13.67
CA LEU A 42 -5.62 -12.33 12.54
C LEU A 42 -5.93 -10.85 12.84
N CYS A 43 -6.79 -10.56 13.82
CA CYS A 43 -7.22 -9.19 14.17
C CYS A 43 -6.84 -8.82 15.61
N ALA A 44 -5.56 -9.00 15.95
CA ALA A 44 -4.97 -8.63 17.23
C ALA A 44 -3.75 -7.71 17.00
N PRO A 45 -3.94 -6.38 16.88
CA PRO A 45 -2.90 -5.46 16.43
C PRO A 45 -1.67 -5.37 17.35
N ASN A 46 -1.80 -5.75 18.62
CA ASN A 46 -0.70 -5.76 19.60
C ASN A 46 -0.01 -7.13 19.73
N SER A 47 -0.52 -8.16 19.04
CA SER A 47 0.03 -9.51 19.09
C SER A 47 1.19 -9.65 18.12
N PHE A 48 2.37 -10.03 18.63
CA PHE A 48 3.56 -10.29 17.82
C PHE A 48 3.30 -11.28 16.68
N ILE A 49 2.59 -12.38 16.99
CA ILE A 49 2.25 -13.42 16.01
C ILE A 49 1.40 -12.84 14.88
N THR A 50 0.40 -12.03 15.22
CA THR A 50 -0.46 -11.39 14.23
C THR A 50 0.34 -10.47 13.34
N GLN A 51 1.23 -9.64 13.92
CA GLN A 51 2.10 -8.77 13.14
C GLN A 51 2.99 -9.56 12.19
N GLN A 52 3.55 -10.68 12.66
CA GLN A 52 4.41 -11.54 11.84
C GLN A 52 3.65 -12.18 10.67
N ILE A 53 2.43 -12.70 10.89
CA ILE A 53 1.59 -13.26 9.82
C ILE A 53 1.36 -12.23 8.70
N TRP A 54 0.92 -11.02 9.06
CA TRP A 54 0.65 -9.97 8.08
C TRP A 54 1.91 -9.50 7.35
N LYS A 55 3.03 -9.40 8.08
CA LYS A 55 4.33 -9.05 7.50
C LYS A 55 4.81 -10.08 6.49
N GLU A 56 4.80 -11.37 6.84
CA GLU A 56 5.25 -12.44 5.95
C GLU A 56 4.37 -12.54 4.71
N SER A 57 3.04 -12.50 4.90
CA SER A 57 2.09 -12.46 3.80
C SER A 57 2.33 -11.26 2.87
N ARG A 58 2.53 -10.05 3.42
CA ARG A 58 2.86 -8.86 2.62
C ARG A 58 4.15 -9.06 1.83
N LEU A 59 5.23 -9.51 2.46
CA LEU A 59 6.53 -9.66 1.78
C LEU A 59 6.51 -10.75 0.69
N ASN A 60 5.76 -11.84 0.90
CA ASN A 60 5.65 -12.94 -0.05
C ASN A 60 4.77 -12.59 -1.26
N PHE A 61 3.67 -11.87 -1.05
CA PHE A 61 2.66 -11.62 -2.09
C PHE A 61 2.68 -10.19 -2.66
N MET A 62 3.38 -9.27 -1.99
CA MET A 62 3.54 -7.87 -2.41
C MET A 62 5.02 -7.47 -2.31
N PRO A 63 5.94 -8.11 -3.06
CA PRO A 63 7.38 -7.92 -2.88
C PRO A 63 7.87 -6.48 -3.16
N LYS A 64 7.09 -5.69 -3.90
CA LYS A 64 7.37 -4.25 -4.10
C LYS A 64 7.08 -3.41 -2.85
N GLU A 65 6.20 -3.91 -1.99
CA GLU A 65 5.81 -3.31 -0.72
C GLU A 65 6.67 -3.89 0.41
N ASP A 66 8.00 -3.78 0.29
CA ASP A 66 8.97 -4.25 1.30
C ASP A 66 9.18 -3.25 2.46
N MET A 67 8.82 -1.97 2.26
CA MET A 67 8.96 -0.93 3.26
C MET A 67 8.14 -1.32 4.50
N PRO A 68 8.67 -1.18 5.73
CA PRO A 68 7.89 -1.48 6.93
C PRO A 68 6.71 -0.49 7.09
N PRO A 69 5.73 -0.80 7.93
CA PRO A 69 4.70 0.17 8.32
C PRO A 69 5.31 1.43 8.96
N PRO A 70 4.63 2.58 8.86
CA PRO A 70 4.97 3.76 9.66
C PRO A 70 4.99 3.45 11.16
N GLU A 71 5.76 4.22 11.92
CA GLU A 71 5.80 4.07 13.37
C GLU A 71 4.40 4.21 13.99
N GLY A 72 4.05 3.28 14.88
CA GLY A 72 2.73 3.22 15.50
C GLY A 72 1.62 2.58 14.64
N MET A 73 1.90 2.18 13.40
CA MET A 73 0.96 1.41 12.56
C MET A 73 1.23 -0.09 12.65
N SER A 74 0.17 -0.89 12.79
CA SER A 74 0.28 -2.35 12.72
C SER A 74 0.43 -2.85 11.27
N GLU A 75 1.08 -3.99 11.08
CA GLU A 75 1.18 -4.70 9.80
C GLU A 75 -0.21 -5.06 9.25
N GLU A 76 -1.17 -5.40 10.12
CA GLU A 76 -2.57 -5.61 9.73
C GLU A 76 -3.16 -4.36 9.08
N LYS A 77 -3.02 -3.19 9.75
CA LYS A 77 -3.59 -1.93 9.25
C LYS A 77 -2.88 -1.46 7.98
N TYR A 78 -1.58 -1.69 7.93
CA TYR A 78 -0.74 -1.39 6.77
C TYR A 78 -1.14 -2.23 5.56
N ALA A 79 -1.25 -3.56 5.73
CA ALA A 79 -1.75 -4.45 4.69
C ALA A 79 -3.18 -4.07 4.27
N GLU A 80 -4.05 -3.69 5.21
CA GLU A 80 -5.41 -3.22 4.90
C GLU A 80 -5.43 -2.03 3.93
N LEU A 81 -4.48 -1.11 4.05
CA LEU A 81 -4.34 0.04 3.15
C LEU A 81 -3.85 -0.40 1.76
N LEU A 82 -2.97 -1.39 1.70
CA LEU A 82 -2.37 -1.89 0.47
C LEU A 82 -3.32 -2.75 -0.39
N ILE A 83 -4.32 -3.41 0.20
CA ILE A 83 -5.28 -4.26 -0.52
C ILE A 83 -6.19 -3.41 -1.41
N THR A 84 -5.90 -3.37 -2.72
CA THR A 84 -6.59 -2.50 -3.69
C THR A 84 -8.04 -2.94 -3.96
N GLU A 85 -8.35 -4.21 -3.79
CA GLU A 85 -9.65 -4.83 -4.05
C GLU A 85 -10.75 -4.26 -3.14
N ARG A 86 -10.38 -3.69 -1.99
CA ARG A 86 -11.33 -3.08 -1.05
C ARG A 86 -11.90 -1.74 -1.49
N GLY A 87 -11.39 -1.16 -2.58
CA GLY A 87 -11.81 0.14 -3.08
C GLY A 87 -11.61 1.29 -2.09
N CYS A 88 -12.45 2.32 -2.22
CA CYS A 88 -12.32 3.55 -1.44
C CYS A 88 -12.79 3.36 0.01
N GLN A 89 -11.96 3.73 1.00
CA GLN A 89 -12.36 3.65 2.42
C GLN A 89 -13.46 4.65 2.81
N ILE A 90 -13.69 5.69 2.01
CA ILE A 90 -14.70 6.72 2.28
C ILE A 90 -16.04 6.34 1.66
N CYS A 91 -16.12 6.24 0.33
CA CYS A 91 -17.38 5.94 -0.36
C CYS A 91 -17.69 4.43 -0.49
N LYS A 92 -16.78 3.54 -0.06
CA LYS A 92 -16.94 2.08 -0.10
C LYS A 92 -17.18 1.48 -1.49
N ARG A 93 -16.94 2.25 -2.55
CA ARG A 93 -17.05 1.79 -3.94
C ARG A 93 -15.69 1.27 -4.41
N THR A 94 -15.72 0.21 -5.22
CA THR A 94 -14.56 -0.28 -5.96
C THR A 94 -14.21 0.73 -7.04
N LYS A 95 -13.23 1.57 -6.77
CA LYS A 95 -12.69 2.61 -7.64
C LYS A 95 -11.17 2.55 -7.57
N GLU A 96 -10.52 3.11 -8.58
CA GLU A 96 -9.11 3.46 -8.49
C GLU A 96 -8.90 4.42 -7.29
N CYS A 97 -7.98 4.06 -6.41
CA CYS A 97 -7.72 4.77 -5.17
C CYS A 97 -6.22 4.89 -4.94
N LYS A 98 -5.80 6.07 -4.47
CA LYS A 98 -4.46 6.33 -3.97
C LYS A 98 -4.45 6.16 -2.45
N ILE A 99 -3.31 5.74 -1.91
CA ILE A 99 -3.03 5.82 -0.48
C ILE A 99 -2.38 7.18 -0.22
N TYR A 100 -3.03 8.00 0.59
CA TYR A 100 -2.50 9.27 1.08
C TYR A 100 -1.85 8.97 2.43
N TRP A 101 -0.53 8.75 2.42
CA TRP A 101 0.23 8.29 3.58
C TRP A 101 0.27 9.32 4.71
N GLU A 102 0.26 10.60 4.36
CA GLU A 102 0.16 11.74 5.28
C GLU A 102 -1.10 11.66 6.15
N PHE A 103 -2.16 11.09 5.60
CA PHE A 103 -3.45 10.92 6.27
C PHE A 103 -3.73 9.47 6.66
N THR A 104 -2.87 8.51 6.28
CA THR A 104 -3.07 7.07 6.44
C THR A 104 -4.42 6.56 5.90
N ILE A 105 -4.88 7.14 4.78
CA ILE A 105 -6.19 6.86 4.17
C ILE A 105 -6.03 6.43 2.72
N ARG A 106 -6.74 5.37 2.34
CA ARG A 106 -6.92 4.97 0.94
C ARG A 106 -8.26 5.46 0.40
N CYS A 107 -8.23 6.37 -0.57
CA CYS A 107 -9.48 6.86 -1.16
C CYS A 107 -9.36 7.24 -2.64
N CYS A 108 -10.50 7.34 -3.31
CA CYS A 108 -10.55 7.80 -4.70
C CYS A 108 -10.39 9.32 -4.77
N LYS A 109 -9.95 9.82 -5.92
CA LYS A 109 -9.70 11.25 -6.17
C LYS A 109 -10.87 12.16 -5.75
N GLU A 110 -12.10 11.79 -6.12
CA GLU A 110 -13.33 12.50 -5.73
C GLU A 110 -13.48 12.62 -4.20
N CYS A 111 -13.21 11.55 -3.44
CA CYS A 111 -13.30 11.59 -1.99
C CYS A 111 -12.17 12.40 -1.38
N HIS A 112 -10.96 12.33 -1.96
CA HIS A 112 -9.82 13.13 -1.50
C HIS A 112 -10.12 14.62 -1.64
N SER A 113 -10.49 15.09 -2.84
CA SER A 113 -10.79 16.50 -3.11
C SER A 113 -11.92 17.06 -2.24
N ASN A 114 -12.90 16.22 -1.89
CA ASN A 114 -14.02 16.62 -1.02
C ASN A 114 -13.66 16.68 0.48
N LYS A 115 -12.54 16.07 0.89
CA LYS A 115 -12.16 15.91 2.31
C LYS A 115 -10.95 16.76 2.71
N ILE A 116 -10.18 17.24 1.74
CA ILE A 116 -9.06 18.13 2.00
C ILE A 116 -9.52 19.59 2.13
N VAL A 117 -8.79 20.36 2.93
CA VAL A 117 -8.95 21.81 3.07
C VAL A 117 -7.58 22.49 3.01
N GLY A 118 -7.50 23.62 2.34
CA GLY A 118 -6.32 24.49 2.38
C GLY A 118 -6.27 25.33 3.67
N LEU A 119 -5.17 26.05 3.87
CA LEU A 119 -4.96 26.93 5.03
C LEU A 119 -6.10 27.94 5.27
N ASN A 120 -6.68 28.49 4.19
CA ASN A 120 -7.80 29.43 4.29
C ASN A 120 -9.05 28.83 4.96
N GLY A 121 -9.22 27.50 4.89
CA GLY A 121 -10.30 26.78 5.56
C GLY A 121 -10.01 26.45 7.03
N LEU A 122 -8.85 26.85 7.55
CA LEU A 122 -8.37 26.58 8.91
C LEU A 122 -8.15 27.85 9.75
N VAL A 123 -8.73 28.98 9.35
CA VAL A 123 -8.61 30.26 10.07
C VAL A 123 -9.12 30.23 11.51
N ASP A 124 -10.03 29.31 11.83
CA ASP A 124 -10.58 29.15 13.18
C ASP A 124 -9.64 28.39 14.15
N TYR A 125 -8.52 27.88 13.65
CA TYR A 125 -7.58 27.05 14.41
C TYR A 125 -6.32 27.85 14.77
N PRO A 126 -5.76 27.69 15.98
CA PRO A 126 -4.49 28.31 16.34
C PRO A 126 -3.35 27.87 15.41
N SER A 127 -2.47 28.79 15.01
CA SER A 127 -1.38 28.51 14.08
C SER A 127 -0.43 27.43 14.61
N GLU A 128 -0.09 27.47 15.90
CA GLU A 128 0.78 26.48 16.53
C GLU A 128 0.23 25.05 16.47
N PHE A 129 -1.10 24.91 16.38
CA PHE A 129 -1.77 23.64 16.20
C PHE A 129 -1.76 23.21 14.73
N VAL A 130 -2.09 24.11 13.80
CA VAL A 130 -2.10 23.83 12.35
C VAL A 130 -0.70 23.47 11.83
N ASP A 131 0.33 24.11 12.36
CA ASP A 131 1.73 23.93 11.94
C ASP A 131 2.26 22.51 12.17
N ILE A 132 1.71 21.77 13.14
CA ILE A 132 2.11 20.39 13.41
C ILE A 132 1.25 19.37 12.65
N MET A 133 0.14 19.77 12.05
CA MET A 133 -0.78 18.83 11.42
C MET A 133 -0.17 18.21 10.14
N PRO A 134 -0.39 16.90 9.91
CA PRO A 134 -0.04 16.27 8.64
C PRO A 134 -0.75 16.97 7.49
N HIS A 135 -0.04 17.13 6.38
CA HIS A 135 -0.54 17.81 5.19
C HIS A 135 0.10 17.21 3.96
N THR A 136 -0.61 17.23 2.84
CA THR A 136 0.00 16.99 1.53
C THR A 136 0.35 18.33 0.89
N THR A 137 1.38 18.34 0.04
CA THR A 137 1.87 19.56 -0.61
C THR A 137 1.73 19.39 -2.12
N GLU A 138 1.03 20.31 -2.79
CA GLU A 138 0.92 20.31 -4.24
C GLU A 138 1.91 21.29 -4.90
N LEU A 139 1.90 21.38 -6.23
CA LEU A 139 2.89 22.06 -7.09
C LEU A 139 3.19 23.54 -6.75
N LEU A 140 2.33 24.21 -5.97
CA LEU A 140 2.51 25.61 -5.54
C LEU A 140 3.01 25.75 -4.09
N CYS A 141 3.45 24.67 -3.46
CA CYS A 141 3.74 24.61 -2.02
C CYS A 141 2.51 24.87 -1.14
N ASP A 142 1.31 24.81 -1.72
CA ASP A 142 0.06 24.90 -0.98
C ASP A 142 -0.12 23.63 -0.15
N LYS A 143 -0.39 23.84 1.15
CA LYS A 143 -0.62 22.78 2.11
C LYS A 143 -2.11 22.45 2.19
N TYR A 144 -2.42 21.18 2.03
CA TYR A 144 -3.77 20.64 2.16
C TYR A 144 -3.84 19.66 3.33
N TYR A 145 -4.90 19.76 4.11
CA TYR A 145 -5.10 19.01 5.35
C TYR A 145 -6.36 18.17 5.27
N TRP A 146 -6.36 16.98 5.88
CA TRP A 146 -7.58 16.17 5.98
C TRP A 146 -8.52 16.72 7.05
N LYS A 147 -9.65 17.32 6.64
CA LYS A 147 -10.52 18.10 7.52
C LYS A 147 -10.97 17.34 8.77
N GLU A 148 -11.44 16.10 8.61
CA GLU A 148 -11.92 15.30 9.75
C GLU A 148 -10.83 14.98 10.77
N GLN A 149 -9.58 14.86 10.33
CA GLN A 149 -8.45 14.61 11.22
C GLN A 149 -8.07 15.87 11.99
N VAL A 150 -8.09 17.02 11.32
CA VAL A 150 -7.92 18.33 11.96
C VAL A 150 -9.00 18.54 13.02
N ASP A 151 -10.26 18.30 12.69
CA ASP A 151 -11.38 18.49 13.61
C ASP A 151 -11.29 17.55 14.82
N SER A 152 -10.99 16.27 14.59
CA SER A 152 -10.83 15.26 15.64
C SER A 152 -9.63 15.55 16.56
N ALA A 153 -8.52 16.00 16.00
CA ALA A 153 -7.34 16.39 16.76
C ALA A 153 -7.60 17.68 17.58
N TYR A 154 -8.29 18.65 16.97
CA TYR A 154 -8.61 19.91 17.64
C TYR A 154 -9.58 19.73 18.80
N ALA A 155 -10.55 18.82 18.67
CA ALA A 155 -11.47 18.47 19.76
C ALA A 155 -10.73 17.97 21.01
N GLN A 156 -9.60 17.27 20.85
CA GLN A 156 -8.74 16.83 21.96
C GLN A 156 -7.87 17.95 22.51
N TYR A 157 -7.43 18.87 21.64
CA TYR A 157 -6.53 19.97 21.98
C TYR A 157 -7.26 21.13 22.69
N ASN A 158 -8.45 21.52 22.21
CA ASN A 158 -9.08 22.78 22.61
C ASN A 158 -9.42 22.84 24.11
N GLY A 159 -9.84 21.70 24.69
CA GLY A 159 -10.25 21.60 26.10
C GLY A 159 -9.11 21.56 27.12
N LEU A 160 -7.85 21.59 26.68
CA LEU A 160 -6.68 21.48 27.56
C LEU A 160 -6.27 22.83 28.16
N SER A 161 -5.62 22.80 29.32
CA SER A 161 -4.93 23.97 29.90
C SER A 161 -3.72 24.39 29.05
N LYS A 162 -3.13 25.56 29.33
CA LYS A 162 -2.01 26.08 28.53
C LYS A 162 -0.78 25.18 28.58
N GLU A 163 -0.46 24.65 29.76
CA GLU A 163 0.66 23.75 29.99
C GLU A 163 0.43 22.40 29.29
N GLU A 164 -0.78 21.86 29.40
CA GLU A 164 -1.17 20.60 28.74
C GLU A 164 -1.18 20.74 27.22
N LYS A 165 -1.62 21.89 26.68
CA LYS A 165 -1.56 22.18 25.24
C LYS A 165 -0.15 22.08 24.70
N LYS A 166 0.83 22.63 25.43
CA LYS A 166 2.25 22.54 25.03
C LYS A 166 2.73 21.09 24.99
N ILE A 167 2.48 20.33 26.06
CA ILE A 167 2.85 18.91 26.14
C ILE A 167 2.17 18.10 25.01
N TRP A 168 0.90 18.40 24.74
CA TRP A 168 0.14 17.76 23.68
C TRP A 168 0.74 18.04 22.30
N LEU A 169 1.08 19.30 22.01
CA LEU A 169 1.71 19.70 20.75
C LEU A 169 3.07 19.01 20.57
N ASP A 170 3.92 19.02 21.60
CA ASP A 170 5.26 18.41 21.54
C ASP A 170 5.17 16.90 21.24
N ASN A 171 4.30 16.18 21.95
CA ASN A 171 4.10 14.74 21.75
C ASN A 171 3.50 14.43 20.36
N ARG A 172 2.52 15.22 19.91
CA ARG A 172 1.85 15.01 18.62
C ARG A 172 2.76 15.34 17.45
N LYS A 173 3.57 16.39 17.58
CA LYS A 173 4.55 16.78 16.56
C LYS A 173 5.50 15.63 16.24
N GLN A 174 6.02 14.93 17.26
CA GLN A 174 6.89 13.76 17.04
C GLN A 174 6.20 12.68 16.18
N THR A 175 4.96 12.35 16.49
CA THR A 175 4.19 11.35 15.73
C THR A 175 3.92 11.83 14.30
N PHE A 176 3.49 13.08 14.12
CA PHE A 176 3.16 13.63 12.81
C PHE A 176 4.40 13.83 11.94
N ASP A 177 5.54 14.23 12.50
CA ASP A 177 6.82 14.32 11.78
C ASP A 177 7.27 12.94 11.29
N SER A 178 7.06 11.87 12.08
CA SER A 178 7.34 10.48 11.69
C SER A 178 6.47 10.05 10.49
N ILE A 179 5.17 10.36 10.52
CA ILE A 179 4.23 10.11 9.40
C ILE A 179 4.63 10.89 8.15
N MET A 180 4.96 12.17 8.29
CA MET A 180 5.37 13.02 7.16
C MET A 180 6.68 12.52 6.54
N SER A 181 7.67 12.16 7.36
CA SER A 181 8.93 11.55 6.90
C SER A 181 8.67 10.25 6.13
N TYR A 182 7.78 9.41 6.63
CA TYR A 182 7.39 8.18 5.95
C TYR A 182 6.76 8.46 4.56
N ALA A 183 5.81 9.39 4.49
CA ALA A 183 5.17 9.78 3.23
C ALA A 183 6.19 10.32 2.21
N SER A 184 7.12 11.19 2.65
CA SER A 184 8.19 11.69 1.78
C SER A 184 9.12 10.59 1.29
N GLN A 185 9.47 9.61 2.14
CA GLN A 185 10.28 8.46 1.73
C GLN A 185 9.58 7.61 0.66
N ARG A 186 8.27 7.40 0.80
CA ARG A 186 7.43 6.71 -0.18
C ARG A 186 7.44 7.42 -1.54
N GLU A 187 7.19 8.72 -1.54
CA GLU A 187 7.18 9.54 -2.76
C GLU A 187 8.56 9.52 -3.45
N LEU A 188 9.64 9.71 -2.69
CA LEU A 188 11.01 9.65 -3.23
C LEU A 188 11.33 8.30 -3.84
N ARG A 189 10.80 7.21 -3.28
CA ARG A 189 10.99 5.87 -3.83
C ARG A 189 10.25 5.69 -5.15
N GLU A 190 9.02 6.19 -5.24
CA GLU A 190 8.24 6.17 -6.49
C GLU A 190 8.94 6.96 -7.58
N ILE A 191 9.44 8.16 -7.28
CA ILE A 191 10.22 8.99 -8.22
C ILE A 191 11.50 8.28 -8.69
N LYS A 192 12.29 7.71 -7.77
CA LYS A 192 13.51 6.97 -8.13
C LYS A 192 13.24 5.77 -9.03
N LEU A 193 12.14 5.06 -8.78
CA LEU A 193 11.72 3.96 -9.64
C LEU A 193 11.35 4.48 -11.03
N LEU A 194 10.58 5.56 -11.13
CA LEU A 194 10.23 6.19 -12.40
C LEU A 194 11.46 6.66 -13.19
N ASP A 195 12.40 7.34 -12.53
CA ASP A 195 13.65 7.78 -13.16
C ASP A 195 14.43 6.59 -13.72
N TYR A 196 14.51 5.49 -12.97
CA TYR A 196 15.12 4.24 -13.43
C TYR A 196 14.39 3.68 -14.68
N TYR A 197 13.05 3.61 -14.67
CA TYR A 197 12.33 3.10 -15.85
C TYR A 197 12.48 4.01 -17.07
N CYS A 198 12.37 5.33 -16.89
CA CYS A 198 12.48 6.31 -17.98
C CYS A 198 13.88 6.35 -18.62
N CYS A 199 14.93 6.10 -17.84
CA CYS A 199 16.32 6.17 -18.32
C CYS A 199 16.84 4.86 -18.93
N PHE A 200 16.24 3.71 -18.61
CA PHE A 200 16.81 2.40 -18.94
C PHE A 200 15.95 1.48 -19.82
N GLN A 201 14.74 1.88 -20.25
CA GLN A 201 13.94 1.12 -21.23
C GLN A 201 13.61 1.91 -22.51
N PRO A 202 13.62 1.28 -23.71
CA PRO A 202 13.35 1.96 -24.98
C PRO A 202 11.95 2.59 -25.03
N LEU A 203 11.87 3.83 -25.51
CA LEU A 203 10.68 4.70 -25.57
C LEU A 203 9.48 4.15 -26.38
N ASP A 204 9.61 3.04 -27.08
CA ASP A 204 8.62 2.56 -28.06
C ASP A 204 7.57 1.58 -27.52
N LEU A 205 7.56 1.31 -26.20
CA LEU A 205 6.62 0.36 -25.56
C LEU A 205 5.70 0.98 -24.51
N TYR A 206 5.74 2.29 -24.32
CA TYR A 206 4.97 2.95 -23.26
C TYR A 206 3.47 2.98 -23.55
N SER A 207 2.78 1.98 -23.03
CA SER A 207 1.34 2.02 -22.85
C SER A 207 1.00 2.91 -21.65
N PRO A 208 0.07 3.87 -21.77
CA PRO A 208 -0.39 4.69 -20.65
C PRO A 208 -0.88 3.87 -19.43
N TYR A 209 -1.32 2.64 -19.66
CA TYR A 209 -1.78 1.71 -18.62
C TYR A 209 -0.63 1.20 -17.71
N PHE A 210 0.61 1.16 -18.19
CA PHE A 210 1.76 0.71 -17.40
C PHE A 210 2.08 1.68 -16.24
N PHE A 211 1.92 2.98 -16.48
CA PHE A 211 2.15 4.00 -15.46
C PHE A 211 1.04 4.05 -14.42
N SER A 212 -0.24 3.85 -14.80
CA SER A 212 -1.34 3.79 -13.83
C SER A 212 -1.22 2.58 -12.90
N ASP A 213 -0.74 1.44 -13.42
CA ASP A 213 -0.66 0.19 -12.65
C ASP A 213 0.56 0.15 -11.71
N ILE A 214 1.66 0.81 -12.07
CA ILE A 214 2.93 0.75 -11.33
C ILE A 214 3.20 2.04 -10.53
N PHE A 215 2.75 3.19 -11.03
CA PHE A 215 2.97 4.50 -10.42
C PHE A 215 1.68 5.34 -10.35
N PRO A 216 0.68 4.90 -9.57
CA PRO A 216 -0.63 5.55 -9.52
C PRO A 216 -0.56 7.01 -9.07
N SER A 217 0.42 7.34 -8.20
CA SER A 217 0.67 8.69 -7.71
C SER A 217 1.22 9.64 -8.78
N VAL A 218 1.87 9.11 -9.81
CA VAL A 218 2.54 9.89 -10.86
C VAL A 218 1.73 9.97 -12.15
N TYR A 219 0.79 9.05 -12.34
CA TYR A 219 -0.15 9.11 -13.46
C TYR A 219 -0.90 10.45 -13.57
N ASP A 220 -1.19 11.09 -12.44
CA ASP A 220 -1.82 12.42 -12.40
C ASP A 220 -0.95 13.55 -13.00
N PHE A 221 0.37 13.36 -13.16
CA PHE A 221 1.29 14.36 -13.74
C PHE A 221 1.57 14.16 -15.23
N TYR A 222 1.16 13.04 -15.84
CA TYR A 222 1.33 12.82 -17.27
C TYR A 222 0.17 13.42 -18.08
N PRO A 223 0.45 14.07 -19.24
CA PRO A 223 -0.59 14.58 -20.13
C PRO A 223 -1.50 13.44 -20.60
N GLN A 224 -2.75 13.46 -20.17
CA GLN A 224 -3.78 12.51 -20.59
C GLN A 224 -4.10 12.79 -22.07
N THR A 225 -3.55 11.99 -22.97
CA THR A 225 -3.96 12.03 -24.38
C THR A 225 -5.36 11.42 -24.53
N PRO A 226 -6.27 12.02 -25.31
CA PRO A 226 -7.63 11.53 -25.44
C PRO A 226 -7.65 10.12 -26.06
N GLN A 227 -8.44 9.23 -25.46
CA GLN A 227 -8.57 7.83 -25.87
C GLN A 227 -8.99 7.71 -27.34
N PRO A 228 -8.27 6.95 -28.19
CA PRO A 228 -8.81 6.46 -29.45
C PRO A 228 -9.90 5.44 -29.14
N SER A 229 -11.05 5.57 -29.79
CA SER A 229 -12.15 4.61 -29.75
C SER A 229 -11.66 3.18 -30.03
N GLN A 230 -12.00 2.24 -29.15
CA GLN A 230 -11.61 0.83 -29.23
C GLN A 230 -11.92 0.20 -30.60
N PRO A 231 -10.94 -0.43 -31.27
CA PRO A 231 -11.22 -1.48 -32.23
C PRO A 231 -11.44 -2.79 -31.47
N SER A 232 -12.50 -3.50 -31.86
CA SER A 232 -12.85 -4.82 -31.36
C SER A 232 -11.88 -5.91 -31.84
N LEU A 233 -11.58 -6.84 -30.91
CA LEU A 233 -11.20 -8.26 -31.07
C LEU A 233 -9.72 -8.69 -31.20
N LEU A 234 -9.46 -9.77 -30.44
CA LEU A 234 -8.41 -10.81 -30.49
C LEU A 234 -7.05 -10.45 -29.88
N SER A 235 -6.82 -11.03 -28.70
CA SER A 235 -5.62 -10.91 -27.85
C SER A 235 -4.36 -11.44 -28.55
N PRO A 236 -3.30 -10.61 -28.70
CA PRO A 236 -1.96 -11.06 -29.07
C PRO A 236 -1.17 -11.64 -27.87
N TYR A 237 -1.68 -11.49 -26.64
CA TYR A 237 -0.93 -11.74 -25.41
C TYR A 237 -0.74 -13.22 -25.04
N ARG A 238 -1.36 -14.16 -25.76
CA ARG A 238 -1.11 -15.59 -25.54
C ARG A 238 0.25 -16.04 -26.11
N ASN A 239 0.71 -15.42 -27.21
CA ASN A 239 1.90 -15.88 -27.91
C ASN A 239 3.21 -15.41 -27.25
N PHE A 240 3.18 -14.27 -26.54
CA PHE A 240 4.38 -13.69 -25.92
C PHE A 240 4.86 -14.50 -24.70
N PHE A 241 3.92 -15.00 -23.88
CA PHE A 241 4.25 -15.86 -22.75
C PHE A 241 4.71 -17.26 -23.18
N GLU A 242 4.20 -17.78 -24.29
CA GLU A 242 4.65 -19.08 -24.83
C GLU A 242 6.07 -18.99 -25.42
N GLU A 243 6.43 -17.87 -26.07
CA GLU A 243 7.79 -17.62 -26.56
C GLU A 243 8.82 -17.43 -25.43
N GLU A 244 8.46 -16.74 -24.33
CA GLU A 244 9.35 -16.57 -23.18
C GLU A 244 9.62 -17.91 -22.47
N ILE A 245 8.60 -18.76 -22.31
CA ILE A 245 8.75 -20.09 -21.70
C ILE A 245 9.61 -21.01 -22.59
N GLU A 246 9.44 -20.99 -23.92
CA GLU A 246 10.28 -21.80 -24.83
C GLU A 246 11.74 -21.32 -24.86
N ASN A 247 11.97 -20.01 -24.81
CA ASN A 247 13.31 -19.44 -24.79
C ASN A 247 14.04 -19.71 -23.46
N GLU A 248 13.34 -19.65 -22.33
CA GLU A 248 13.90 -20.00 -21.02
C GLU A 248 14.20 -21.51 -20.92
N SER A 249 13.35 -22.35 -21.53
CA SER A 249 13.57 -23.80 -21.64
C SER A 249 14.82 -24.14 -22.47
N ARG A 250 15.03 -23.48 -23.61
CA ARG A 250 16.23 -23.66 -24.46
C ARG A 250 17.50 -23.14 -23.80
N PHE A 251 17.41 -22.00 -23.12
CA PHE A 251 18.55 -21.43 -22.39
C PHE A 251 19.02 -22.36 -21.26
N ASN A 252 18.08 -22.88 -20.47
CA ASN A 252 18.39 -23.81 -19.39
C ASN A 252 18.93 -25.17 -19.88
N ALA A 253 18.49 -25.66 -21.04
CA ALA A 253 19.04 -26.86 -21.66
C ALA A 253 20.49 -26.65 -22.14
N SER A 254 20.80 -25.47 -22.68
CA SER A 254 22.14 -25.12 -23.14
C SER A 254 23.14 -24.91 -21.99
N ILE A 255 22.66 -24.47 -20.81
CA ILE A 255 23.51 -24.38 -19.60
C ILE A 255 23.85 -25.76 -19.04
N ARG A 256 22.90 -26.71 -19.02
CA ARG A 256 23.17 -28.08 -18.54
C ARG A 256 24.20 -28.80 -19.42
N GLN A 257 24.08 -28.68 -20.75
CA GLN A 257 25.09 -29.26 -21.66
C GLN A 257 26.48 -28.67 -21.45
N ASN A 258 26.59 -27.37 -21.17
CA ASN A 258 27.90 -26.74 -20.91
C ASN A 258 28.49 -27.11 -19.54
N GLN A 259 27.65 -27.38 -18.52
CA GLN A 259 28.12 -27.92 -17.23
C GLN A 259 28.62 -29.36 -17.35
N ASP A 260 27.91 -30.21 -18.09
CA ASP A 260 28.32 -31.61 -18.31
C ASP A 260 29.64 -31.73 -19.12
N PHE A 261 29.92 -30.75 -20.00
CA PHE A 261 31.20 -30.67 -20.74
C PHE A 261 32.36 -30.20 -19.85
N LEU A 262 32.11 -29.32 -18.87
CA LEU A 262 33.13 -28.83 -17.95
C LEU A 262 33.51 -29.88 -16.89
N GLU A 263 32.56 -30.69 -16.42
CA GLU A 263 32.83 -31.76 -15.46
C GLU A 263 33.61 -32.93 -16.07
N ASN A 264 33.41 -33.24 -17.36
CA ASN A 264 34.16 -34.29 -18.07
C ASN A 264 35.54 -33.86 -18.61
N SER A 265 35.95 -32.60 -18.38
CA SER A 265 37.24 -32.07 -18.84
C SER A 265 38.26 -31.87 -17.72
N ASN A 266 37.90 -32.25 -16.48
CA ASN A 266 38.77 -32.21 -15.29
C ASN A 266 39.05 -33.60 -14.69
N GLU A 267 38.83 -34.69 -15.44
CA GLU A 267 39.38 -36.03 -15.15
C GLU A 267 40.55 -36.39 -16.09
#